data_AF-A0A1G7EDF3-F1
#
_entry.id   AF-A0A1G7EDF3-F1
#
_cell.length_a   1.000
_cell.length_b   1.000
_cell.length_c   1.000
_cell.angle_alpha   90.00
_cell.angle_beta   90.00
_cell.angle_gamma   90.00
#
_symmetry.space_group_name_H-M   'P 1'
#
loop_
_entity.id
_entity.type
_entity.pdbx_description
1 polymer ?
#
loop_
_entity_poly.entity_id
_entity_poly.type
_entity_poly.pdbx_seq_one_letter_code
_entity_poly.pdbx_strand_id
1 'polypeptide(L)'
;MPTLDKTIAHLTRLQAICVEGRRTCRLLASGAQDALLRDFLGERERDYSALIVCLQIQITTYGGRATWHVSLAGLWQRCWYELTSLFAPTNDRTRLEVALRLETRSRRGFESLLAQELSPEFHQQLDGYHQRTIAAVKQLQSALEQWPHLDTLKREHHPDSEQIDSERHPHKWGQGT
;
A
#
# COMPACT_ATOMS: atom_id res chain seq x y z
N MET A 1 -23.78 6.00 19.63
CA MET A 1 -24.09 5.67 18.22
C MET A 1 -23.20 4.50 17.79
N PRO A 2 -23.76 3.30 17.57
CA PRO A 2 -22.98 2.07 17.37
C PRO A 2 -22.34 1.90 15.99
N THR A 3 -22.61 2.79 15.03
CA THR A 3 -22.04 2.75 13.67
C THR A 3 -20.65 3.39 13.62
N LEU A 4 -20.44 4.49 14.33
CA LEU A 4 -19.17 5.24 14.33
C LEU A 4 -18.01 4.43 14.93
N ASP A 5 -18.24 3.76 16.06
CA ASP A 5 -17.22 2.94 16.73
C ASP A 5 -16.79 1.74 15.86
N LYS A 6 -17.74 1.16 15.12
CA LYS A 6 -17.46 0.09 14.15
C LYS A 6 -16.63 0.60 12.99
N THR A 7 -17.00 1.73 12.39
CA THR A 7 -16.23 2.36 11.31
C THR A 7 -14.80 2.70 11.76
N ILE A 8 -14.63 3.27 12.96
CA ILE A 8 -13.31 3.55 13.54
C ILE A 8 -12.51 2.25 13.72
N ALA A 9 -13.13 1.17 14.20
CA ALA A 9 -12.46 -0.12 14.32
C ALA A 9 -12.01 -0.69 12.97
N HIS A 10 -12.83 -0.57 11.91
CA HIS A 10 -12.48 -0.99 10.55
C HIS A 10 -11.35 -0.14 9.96
N LEU A 11 -11.39 1.18 10.13
CA LEU A 11 -10.32 2.11 9.73
C LEU A 11 -9.00 1.76 10.41
N THR A 12 -9.06 1.57 11.72
CA THR A 12 -7.91 1.22 12.58
C THR A 12 -7.30 -0.11 12.16
N ARG A 13 -8.13 -1.11 11.83
CA ARG A 13 -7.68 -2.41 11.33
C ARG A 13 -6.99 -2.29 9.97
N LEU A 14 -7.57 -1.55 9.03
CA LEU A 14 -6.95 -1.35 7.72
C LEU A 14 -5.62 -0.59 7.85
N GLN A 15 -5.56 0.42 8.73
CA GLN A 15 -4.32 1.15 9.00
C GLN A 15 -3.22 0.22 9.53
N ALA A 16 -3.55 -0.69 10.46
CA ALA A 16 -2.59 -1.67 10.97
C ALA A 16 -2.04 -2.59 9.85
N ILE A 17 -2.90 -3.05 8.95
CA ILE A 17 -2.51 -3.83 7.76
C ILE A 17 -1.58 -3.01 6.86
N CYS A 18 -1.87 -1.72 6.65
CA CYS A 18 -1.03 -0.86 5.81
C CYS A 18 0.35 -0.58 6.44
N VAL A 19 0.41 -0.37 7.76
CA VAL A 19 1.67 -0.17 8.49
C VAL A 19 2.57 -1.40 8.37
N GLU A 20 1.98 -2.58 8.49
CA GLU A 20 2.66 -3.84 8.25
C GLU A 20 3.06 -3.99 6.79
N GLY A 21 2.14 -3.77 5.86
CA GLY A 21 2.36 -3.90 4.43
C GLY A 21 3.53 -3.04 3.96
N ARG A 22 3.61 -1.79 4.41
CA ARG A 22 4.76 -0.91 4.18
C ARG A 22 6.09 -1.54 4.63
N ARG A 23 6.15 -2.06 5.87
CA ARG A 23 7.38 -2.66 6.41
C ARG A 23 7.75 -3.94 5.65
N THR A 24 6.77 -4.78 5.34
CA THR A 24 6.95 -6.01 4.58
C THR A 24 7.44 -5.70 3.17
N CYS A 25 6.81 -4.78 2.45
CA CYS A 25 7.27 -4.34 1.13
C CYS A 25 8.71 -3.84 1.16
N ARG A 26 9.07 -3.01 2.15
CA ARG A 26 10.45 -2.53 2.34
C ARG A 26 11.44 -3.68 2.57
N LEU A 27 11.11 -4.63 3.45
CA LEU A 27 11.93 -5.81 3.73
C LEU A 27 12.10 -6.68 2.47
N LEU A 28 11.00 -6.95 1.77
CA LEU A 28 10.99 -7.75 0.55
C LEU A 28 11.80 -7.08 -0.56
N ALA A 29 11.65 -5.76 -0.75
CA ALA A 29 12.40 -4.99 -1.74
C ALA A 29 13.90 -5.00 -1.43
N SER A 30 14.29 -4.82 -0.15
CA SER A 30 15.69 -4.75 0.27
C SER A 30 16.50 -6.01 -0.02
N GLY A 31 15.84 -7.17 -0.07
CA GLY A 31 16.51 -8.44 -0.39
C GLY A 31 16.09 -9.04 -1.74
N ALA A 32 15.28 -8.34 -2.54
CA ALA A 32 14.91 -8.80 -3.87
C ALA A 32 16.14 -8.76 -4.78
N GLN A 33 16.39 -9.83 -5.53
CA GLN A 33 17.50 -9.88 -6.49
C GLN A 33 17.10 -9.19 -7.79
N ASP A 34 15.88 -9.46 -8.26
CA ASP A 34 15.29 -8.87 -9.45
C ASP A 34 14.89 -7.39 -9.25
N ALA A 35 15.19 -6.57 -10.27
CA ALA A 35 14.92 -5.14 -10.23
C ALA A 35 13.44 -4.79 -10.41
N LEU A 36 12.68 -5.54 -11.22
CA LEU A 36 11.25 -5.31 -11.41
C LEU A 36 10.49 -5.63 -10.13
N LEU A 37 10.84 -6.72 -9.46
CA LEU A 37 10.25 -7.05 -8.16
C LEU A 37 10.57 -5.98 -7.11
N ARG A 38 11.81 -5.48 -7.08
CA ARG A 38 12.22 -4.42 -6.16
C ARG A 38 11.46 -3.12 -6.42
N ASP A 39 11.34 -2.70 -7.67
CA ASP A 39 10.60 -1.50 -8.09
C ASP A 39 9.13 -1.61 -7.72
N PHE A 40 8.49 -2.73 -8.04
CA PHE A 40 7.09 -3.02 -7.72
C PHE A 40 6.84 -2.93 -6.21
N LEU A 41 7.67 -3.58 -5.40
CA LEU A 41 7.53 -3.54 -3.94
C LEU A 41 7.79 -2.13 -3.37
N GLY A 42 8.68 -1.36 -3.97
CA GLY A 42 8.92 0.03 -3.60
C GLY A 42 7.73 0.95 -3.91
N GLU A 43 7.02 0.70 -5.01
CA GLU A 43 5.76 1.39 -5.34
C GLU A 43 4.66 1.03 -4.35
N ARG A 44 4.51 -0.26 -4.03
CA ARG A 44 3.57 -0.71 -2.99
C ARG A 44 3.87 -0.08 -1.63
N GLU A 45 5.13 0.03 -1.24
CA GLU A 45 5.54 0.72 -0.01
C GLU A 45 5.06 2.18 0.03
N ARG A 46 5.18 2.90 -1.09
CA ARG A 46 4.72 4.29 -1.24
C ARG A 46 3.20 4.38 -1.13
N ASP A 47 2.47 3.48 -1.79
CA ASP A 47 1.02 3.42 -1.71
C ASP A 47 0.52 3.16 -0.29
N TYR A 48 1.12 2.20 0.43
CA TYR A 48 0.79 1.97 1.84
C TYR A 48 1.11 3.20 2.69
N SER A 49 2.19 3.91 2.42
CA SER A 49 2.55 5.14 3.15
C SER A 49 1.50 6.23 2.98
N ALA A 50 1.06 6.49 1.75
CA ALA A 50 0.01 7.46 1.47
C ALA A 50 -1.33 7.07 2.12
N LEU A 51 -1.68 5.79 2.05
CA LEU A 51 -2.92 5.28 2.63
C LEU A 51 -2.93 5.34 4.17
N ILE A 52 -1.80 5.10 4.85
CA ILE A 52 -1.70 5.27 6.31
C ILE A 52 -2.07 6.70 6.72
N VAL A 53 -1.56 7.70 5.99
CA VAL A 53 -1.86 9.11 6.25
C VAL A 53 -3.33 9.41 6.02
N CYS A 54 -3.89 8.95 4.90
CA CYS A 54 -5.31 9.11 4.57
C CYS A 54 -6.22 8.53 5.67
N LEU A 55 -5.94 7.29 6.11
CA LEU A 55 -6.69 6.62 7.17
C LEU A 55 -6.55 7.34 8.52
N GLN A 56 -5.35 7.84 8.84
CA GLN A 56 -5.13 8.57 10.08
C GLN A 56 -5.96 9.86 10.14
N ILE A 57 -6.02 10.61 9.03
CA ILE A 57 -6.85 11.82 8.92
C ILE A 57 -8.32 11.45 9.17
N GLN A 58 -8.84 10.41 8.52
CA GLN A 58 -10.24 10.01 8.72
C GLN A 58 -10.55 9.54 10.14
N ILE A 59 -9.67 8.75 10.76
CA ILE A 59 -9.83 8.35 12.16
C ILE A 59 -9.94 9.59 13.07
N THR A 60 -9.11 10.61 12.84
CA THR A 60 -9.18 11.85 13.60
C THR A 60 -10.45 12.66 13.33
N THR A 61 -10.91 12.72 12.08
CA THR A 61 -12.15 13.39 11.68
C THR A 61 -13.37 12.77 12.34
N TYR A 62 -13.42 11.44 12.46
CA TYR A 62 -14.49 10.73 13.15
C TYR A 62 -14.41 10.81 14.69
N GLY A 63 -13.51 11.62 15.26
CA GLY A 63 -13.33 11.77 16.70
C GLY A 63 -12.62 10.60 17.37
N GLY A 64 -12.08 9.67 16.56
CA GLY A 64 -11.21 8.61 17.06
C GLY A 64 -9.89 9.22 17.53
N ARG A 65 -9.44 8.84 18.73
CA ARG A 65 -8.04 9.09 19.09
C ARG A 65 -7.18 8.19 18.21
N ALA A 66 -6.34 8.77 17.34
CA ALA A 66 -5.24 8.09 16.67
C ALA A 66 -4.13 7.68 17.68
N THR A 67 -4.51 7.35 18.91
CA THR A 67 -3.67 6.72 19.90
C THR A 67 -3.38 5.31 19.41
N TRP A 68 -2.10 5.07 19.11
CA TRP A 68 -1.47 3.76 18.96
C TRP A 68 -1.67 2.93 20.24
N HIS A 69 -2.92 2.57 20.57
CA HIS A 69 -3.23 1.79 21.74
C HIS A 69 -2.71 0.37 21.54
N VAL A 70 -2.40 -0.29 22.66
CA VAL A 70 -1.93 -1.68 22.81
C VAL A 70 -2.72 -2.68 21.95
N SER A 71 -3.97 -2.39 21.59
CA SER A 71 -4.77 -3.19 20.65
C SER A 71 -4.20 -3.23 19.22
N LEU A 72 -3.67 -2.10 18.72
CA LEU A 72 -3.01 -2.03 17.42
C LEU A 72 -1.72 -2.83 17.42
N ALA A 73 -0.94 -2.74 18.51
CA ALA A 73 0.29 -3.51 18.66
C ALA A 73 0.02 -5.02 18.72
N GLY A 74 -1.07 -5.44 19.37
CA GLY A 74 -1.49 -6.85 19.42
C GLY A 74 -2.04 -7.38 18.09
N LEU A 75 -2.83 -6.58 17.37
CA LEU A 75 -3.23 -6.88 15.99
C LEU A 75 -2.01 -6.98 15.09
N TRP A 76 -1.11 -6.01 15.19
CA TRP A 76 0.13 -5.93 14.42
C TRP A 76 1.07 -7.12 14.70
N GLN A 77 1.25 -7.52 15.96
CA GLN A 77 2.01 -8.73 16.32
C GLN A 77 1.40 -9.99 15.71
N ARG A 78 0.08 -10.17 15.77
CA ARG A 78 -0.58 -11.35 15.17
C ARG A 78 -0.43 -11.37 13.66
N CYS A 79 -0.61 -10.24 13.00
CA CYS A 79 -0.41 -10.15 11.55
C CYS A 79 1.05 -10.48 11.19
N TRP A 80 2.00 -9.91 11.94
CA TRP A 80 3.42 -10.11 11.74
C TRP A 80 3.82 -11.58 11.90
N TYR A 81 3.35 -12.27 12.95
CA TYR A 81 3.60 -13.70 13.14
C TYR A 81 3.07 -14.56 11.97
N GLU A 82 1.92 -14.21 11.37
CA GLU A 82 1.42 -14.91 10.19
C GLU A 82 2.35 -14.74 8.98
N LEU A 83 2.95 -13.56 8.79
CA LEU A 83 3.89 -13.30 7.70
C LEU A 83 5.30 -13.82 7.97
N THR A 84 5.80 -13.74 9.21
CA THR A 84 7.17 -14.17 9.57
C THR A 84 7.31 -15.62 9.96
N SER A 85 6.21 -16.35 10.15
CA SER A 85 6.26 -17.82 10.21
C SER A 85 6.85 -18.43 8.93
N LEU A 86 6.88 -17.65 7.85
CA LEU A 86 7.68 -17.89 6.66
C LEU A 86 9.07 -17.30 6.91
N PHE A 87 10.02 -18.18 7.20
CA PHE A 87 11.46 -17.94 7.21
C PHE A 87 11.86 -16.85 6.21
N ALA A 88 12.68 -15.88 6.65
CA ALA A 88 13.18 -14.75 5.86
C ALA A 88 13.38 -15.17 4.39
N PRO A 89 12.57 -14.68 3.44
CA PRO A 89 12.46 -15.27 2.12
C PRO A 89 13.81 -15.23 1.42
N THR A 90 14.36 -16.41 1.14
CA THR A 90 15.71 -16.58 0.59
C THR A 90 15.75 -16.39 -0.93
N ASN A 91 14.61 -16.48 -1.62
CA ASN A 91 14.50 -16.28 -3.06
C ASN A 91 13.31 -15.38 -3.45
N ASP A 92 13.37 -14.83 -4.66
CA ASP A 92 12.38 -13.88 -5.17
C ASP A 92 10.99 -14.50 -5.40
N ARG A 93 10.92 -15.81 -5.65
CA ARG A 93 9.64 -16.54 -5.72
C ARG A 93 8.90 -16.50 -4.38
N THR A 94 9.56 -16.81 -3.27
CA THR A 94 8.94 -16.73 -1.94
C THR A 94 8.58 -15.28 -1.60
N ARG A 95 9.37 -14.29 -2.06
CA ARG A 95 9.01 -12.87 -1.90
C ARG A 95 7.71 -12.53 -2.63
N LEU A 96 7.51 -13.01 -3.86
CA LEU A 96 6.24 -12.87 -4.59
C LEU A 96 5.07 -13.51 -3.85
N GLU A 97 5.24 -14.71 -3.31
CA GLU A 97 4.18 -15.40 -2.54
C GLU A 97 3.82 -14.66 -1.25
N VAL A 98 4.80 -14.05 -0.57
CA VAL A 98 4.55 -13.21 0.60
C VAL A 98 3.84 -11.91 0.20
N ALA A 99 4.29 -11.26 -0.88
CA ALA A 99 3.65 -10.06 -1.41
C ALA A 99 2.20 -10.34 -1.83
N LEU A 100 1.92 -11.46 -2.49
CA LEU A 100 0.57 -11.84 -2.91
C LEU A 100 -0.36 -12.05 -1.71
N ARG A 101 0.14 -12.73 -0.67
CA ARG A 101 -0.61 -12.93 0.59
C ARG A 101 -0.93 -11.60 1.27
N LEU A 102 0.05 -10.69 1.31
CA LEU A 102 -0.13 -9.34 1.83
C LEU A 102 -1.21 -8.59 1.05
N GLU A 103 -1.10 -8.48 -0.27
CA GLU A 103 -2.06 -7.72 -1.09
C GLU A 103 -3.46 -8.34 -1.03
N THR A 104 -3.57 -9.67 -0.99
CA THR A 104 -4.86 -10.37 -0.81
C THR A 104 -5.50 -10.04 0.54
N ARG A 105 -4.70 -9.95 1.60
CA ARG A 105 -5.17 -9.55 2.93
C ARG A 105 -5.60 -8.08 2.94
N SER A 106 -4.81 -7.20 2.34
CA SER A 106 -5.14 -5.78 2.18
C SER A 106 -6.47 -5.61 1.46
N ARG A 107 -6.69 -6.33 0.35
CA ARG A 107 -7.95 -6.32 -0.41
C ARG A 107 -9.16 -6.63 0.48
N ARG A 108 -9.10 -7.70 1.29
CA ARG A 108 -10.18 -8.04 2.24
C ARG A 108 -10.41 -6.93 3.28
N GLY A 109 -9.34 -6.23 3.67
CA GLY A 109 -9.42 -5.06 4.55
C GLY A 109 -10.19 -3.91 3.91
N PHE A 110 -9.93 -3.60 2.63
CA PHE A 110 -10.69 -2.62 1.86
C PHE A 110 -12.15 -3.02 1.69
N GLU A 111 -12.42 -4.25 1.24
CA GLU A 111 -13.79 -4.78 1.06
C GLU A 111 -14.61 -4.63 2.35
N SER A 112 -13.99 -4.91 3.52
CA SER A 112 -14.65 -4.76 4.82
C SER A 112 -14.97 -3.31 5.19
N LEU A 113 -14.12 -2.36 4.80
CA LEU A 113 -14.27 -0.94 5.11
C LEU A 113 -15.23 -0.24 4.12
N LEU A 114 -15.17 -0.58 2.83
CA LEU A 114 -16.09 -0.08 1.80
C LEU A 114 -17.54 -0.56 2.03
N ALA A 115 -17.75 -1.65 2.77
CA ALA A 115 -19.07 -2.08 3.21
C ALA A 115 -19.66 -1.22 4.35
N GLN A 116 -18.91 -0.28 4.91
CA GLN A 116 -19.39 0.65 5.94
C GLN A 116 -19.97 1.92 5.32
N GLU A 117 -20.81 2.63 6.08
CA GLU A 117 -21.24 3.97 5.71
C GLU A 117 -20.07 4.95 5.90
N LEU A 118 -19.48 5.38 4.78
CA LEU A 118 -18.38 6.35 4.71
C LEU A 118 -18.85 7.63 4.04
N SER A 119 -18.13 8.74 4.25
CA SER A 119 -18.36 9.94 3.45
C SER A 119 -18.07 9.64 1.96
N PRO A 120 -18.85 10.19 1.01
CA PRO A 120 -18.67 9.91 -0.42
C PRO A 120 -17.25 10.20 -0.94
N GLU A 121 -16.66 11.32 -0.50
CA GLU A 121 -15.29 11.71 -0.87
C GLU A 121 -14.26 10.68 -0.42
N PHE A 122 -14.36 10.24 0.83
CA PHE A 122 -13.46 9.22 1.37
C PHE A 122 -13.70 7.84 0.73
N HIS A 123 -14.94 7.49 0.44
CA HIS A 123 -15.27 6.25 -0.25
C HIS A 123 -14.62 6.22 -1.65
N GLN A 124 -14.68 7.31 -2.41
CA GLN A 124 -14.04 7.41 -3.72
C GLN A 124 -12.51 7.31 -3.63
N GLN A 125 -11.89 7.98 -2.66
CA GLN A 125 -10.45 7.85 -2.42
C GLN A 125 -10.06 6.41 -2.09
N LEU A 126 -10.83 5.76 -1.21
CA LEU A 126 -10.58 4.39 -0.76
C LEU A 126 -10.76 3.38 -1.91
N ASP A 127 -11.77 3.57 -2.76
CA ASP A 127 -11.98 2.73 -3.94
C ASP A 127 -10.80 2.82 -4.92
N GLY A 128 -10.22 4.01 -5.13
CA GLY A 128 -9.00 4.15 -5.95
C GLY A 128 -7.80 3.35 -5.43
N TYR A 129 -7.60 3.27 -4.10
CA TYR A 129 -6.58 2.39 -3.51
C TYR A 129 -6.97 0.91 -3.58
N HIS A 130 -8.25 0.60 -3.46
CA HIS A 130 -8.77 -0.76 -3.58
C HIS A 130 -8.56 -1.33 -4.99
N GLN A 131 -8.86 -0.57 -6.04
CA GLN A 131 -8.62 -0.97 -7.42
C GLN A 131 -7.14 -1.24 -7.70
N ARG A 132 -6.24 -0.38 -7.21
CA ARG A 132 -4.78 -0.60 -7.29
C ARG A 132 -4.35 -1.88 -6.57
N THR A 133 -4.95 -2.17 -5.42
CA THR A 133 -4.70 -3.42 -4.67
C THR A 133 -5.18 -4.65 -5.45
N ILE A 134 -6.34 -4.56 -6.12
CA ILE A 134 -6.83 -5.63 -7.01
C ILE A 134 -5.88 -5.86 -8.18
N ALA A 135 -5.40 -4.79 -8.82
CA ALA A 135 -4.44 -4.87 -9.92
C ALA A 135 -3.13 -5.52 -9.45
N ALA A 136 -2.60 -5.09 -8.31
CA ALA A 136 -1.40 -5.67 -7.70
C ALA A 136 -1.54 -7.17 -7.41
N VAL A 137 -2.69 -7.62 -6.87
CA VAL A 137 -2.98 -9.05 -6.66
C VAL A 137 -2.90 -9.82 -7.98
N LYS A 138 -3.50 -9.30 -9.06
CA LYS A 138 -3.48 -9.94 -10.38
C LYS A 138 -2.06 -10.01 -10.95
N GLN A 139 -1.30 -8.91 -10.89
CA GLN A 139 0.09 -8.85 -11.37
C GLN A 139 0.97 -9.87 -10.63
N LEU A 140 0.83 -9.97 -9.31
CA LEU A 140 1.57 -10.94 -8.49
C LEU A 140 1.18 -12.40 -8.81
N GLN A 141 -0.12 -12.67 -9.05
CA GLN A 141 -0.57 -13.99 -9.50
C GLN A 141 0.03 -14.36 -10.85
N SER A 142 -0.06 -13.47 -11.84
CA SER A 142 0.51 -13.70 -13.16
C SER A 142 2.03 -13.86 -13.13
N ALA A 143 2.73 -13.09 -12.29
CA ALA A 143 4.18 -13.23 -12.10
C ALA A 143 4.58 -14.58 -11.49
N LEU A 144 3.76 -15.12 -10.58
CA LEU A 144 3.98 -16.46 -10.00
C LEU A 144 3.70 -17.58 -11.00
N GLU A 145 2.68 -17.43 -11.86
CA GLU A 145 2.34 -18.39 -12.91
C GLU A 145 3.40 -18.44 -14.01
N GLN A 146 3.99 -17.29 -14.36
CA GLN A 146 4.98 -17.15 -15.43
C GLN A 146 6.43 -17.25 -14.94
N TRP A 147 6.63 -17.56 -13.66
CA TRP A 147 7.95 -17.65 -13.03
C TRP A 147 8.92 -18.52 -13.86
N PRO A 148 10.14 -18.04 -14.18
CA PRO A 148 10.81 -16.86 -13.61
C PRO A 148 10.64 -15.54 -14.39
N HIS A 149 9.73 -15.46 -15.37
CA HIS A 149 9.51 -14.24 -16.16
C HIS A 149 8.64 -13.24 -15.40
N LEU A 150 9.19 -12.05 -15.11
CA LEU A 150 8.55 -11.02 -14.29
C LEU A 150 8.02 -9.82 -15.09
N ASP A 151 7.91 -9.95 -16.41
CA ASP A 151 7.42 -8.89 -17.31
C ASP A 151 5.96 -8.44 -17.00
N THR A 152 5.22 -9.24 -16.23
CA THR A 152 3.86 -8.94 -15.77
C THR A 152 3.80 -7.97 -14.59
N LEU A 153 4.92 -7.74 -13.89
CA LEU A 153 5.04 -6.72 -12.85
C LEU A 153 5.24 -5.30 -13.41
N LYS A 154 5.05 -5.10 -14.72
CA LYS A 154 5.27 -3.83 -15.41
C LYS A 154 4.58 -2.66 -14.69
N ARG A 155 5.34 -1.57 -14.57
CA ARG A 155 4.89 -0.27 -14.03
C ARG A 155 3.58 0.14 -14.70
N GLU A 156 2.54 0.37 -13.90
CA GLU A 156 1.55 1.35 -14.31
C GLU A 156 2.29 2.69 -14.36
N HIS A 157 2.44 3.24 -15.57
CA HIS A 157 3.01 4.56 -15.76
C HIS A 157 2.10 5.54 -15.01
N HIS A 158 2.54 6.05 -13.87
CA HIS A 158 1.85 7.15 -13.18
C HIS A 158 2.00 8.39 -14.07
N PRO A 159 0.94 8.94 -14.67
CA PRO A 159 1.06 10.09 -15.56
C PRO A 159 1.49 11.38 -14.85
N ASP A 160 1.55 11.39 -13.51
CA ASP A 160 1.78 12.62 -12.73
C ASP A 160 3.26 12.93 -12.43
N SER A 161 4.22 12.15 -12.93
CA SER A 161 5.66 12.40 -12.66
C SER A 161 6.39 13.21 -13.74
N GLU A 162 5.77 13.51 -14.89
CA GLU A 162 6.42 14.30 -15.95
C GLU A 162 6.14 15.81 -15.89
N GLN A 163 5.29 16.29 -14.98
CA GLN A 163 4.85 17.69 -15.02
C GLN A 163 5.63 18.66 -14.13
N ILE A 164 6.59 18.20 -13.31
CA ILE A 164 7.34 19.08 -12.39
C ILE A 164 8.66 19.60 -12.99
N ASP A 165 9.18 18.99 -14.07
CA ASP A 165 10.48 19.38 -14.63
C ASP A 165 10.41 20.36 -15.82
N SER A 166 9.21 20.75 -16.28
CA SER A 166 9.06 21.73 -17.38
C SER A 166 8.82 23.19 -16.95
N GLU A 167 8.62 23.48 -15.66
CA GLU A 167 8.39 24.87 -15.19
C GLU A 167 9.64 25.58 -14.65
N ARG A 168 10.84 24.99 -14.77
CA ARG A 168 12.11 25.64 -14.38
C ARG A 168 12.89 26.30 -15.51
N HIS A 169 12.21 26.85 -16.51
CA HIS A 169 12.83 27.79 -17.44
C HIS A 169 12.20 29.18 -17.34
N PRO A 170 12.76 30.11 -16.53
CA PRO A 170 12.54 31.51 -16.77
C PRO A 170 13.35 31.92 -18.01
N HIS A 171 12.62 32.21 -19.09
CA HIS A 171 13.12 32.95 -20.23
C HIS A 171 13.49 34.40 -19.85
N LYS A 172 14.55 34.87 -20.54
CA LYS A 172 15.01 36.26 -20.74
C LYS A 172 15.96 36.83 -19.66
N TRP A 173 16.98 37.63 -19.97
CA TRP A 173 17.25 38.52 -21.11
C TRP A 173 18.75 38.57 -21.42
N GLY A 174 19.08 38.82 -22.70
CA GLY A 174 20.45 39.09 -23.12
C GLY A 174 21.01 40.42 -22.61
N GLN A 175 22.33 40.47 -22.47
CA GLN A 175 23.17 41.65 -22.32
C GLN A 175 24.62 41.25 -22.68
N GLY A 176 25.30 42.10 -23.47
CA GLY A 176 26.75 42.07 -23.73
C GLY A 176 27.13 41.36 -25.03
N THR A 177 27.81 41.97 -25.99
CA THR A 177 28.56 43.25 -26.06
C THR A 177 28.69 43.66 -27.52
#